data_AF-A0A1G2ZV42-F1
#
_entry.id   AF-A0A1G2ZV42-F1
#
_cell.length_a   1.000
_cell.length_b   1.000
_cell.length_c   1.000
_cell.angle_alpha   90.00
_cell.angle_beta   90.00
_cell.angle_gamma   90.00
#
_symmetry.space_group_name_H-M   'P 1'
#
loop_
_entity.id
_entity.type
_entity.pdbx_description
1 polymer ?
#
loop_
_entity_poly.entity_id
_entity_poly.type
_entity_poly.pdbx_seq_one_letter_code
_entity_poly.pdbx_strand_id
1 'polypeptide(L)'
;MAKNDSKRKTRSDKFPLTLHKTGQYCKKIKGKLYYFGTDKQTALNRYLEQAAYLHAGKRPTPKSTGHNLSIKTLCNLYLDNQESRSAIGEIKLRHLYDQTSLLRDFVMFISPNRSVSDISTIDIQNYRKKRAQLALRYPIALYCCWTKSL
;
A
#
# COMPACT_ATOMS: atom_id res chain seq x y z
N MET A 1 61.10 7.07 -7.11
CA MET A 1 59.91 6.61 -7.85
C MET A 1 59.04 5.79 -6.90
N ALA A 2 57.98 6.37 -6.35
CA ALA A 2 57.09 5.65 -5.43
C ALA A 2 56.22 4.67 -6.21
N LYS A 3 56.34 3.37 -5.90
CA LYS A 3 55.49 2.31 -6.48
C LYS A 3 54.08 2.43 -5.87
N ASN A 4 53.10 2.76 -6.71
CA ASN A 4 51.69 2.64 -6.36
C ASN A 4 51.28 1.17 -6.45
N ASP A 5 51.25 0.47 -5.31
CA ASP A 5 50.66 -0.85 -5.19
C ASP A 5 49.14 -0.75 -5.33
N SER A 6 48.63 -0.86 -6.55
CA SER A 6 47.18 -0.88 -6.80
C SER A 6 46.61 -2.22 -6.33
N LYS A 7 46.16 -2.29 -5.08
CA LYS A 7 45.47 -3.46 -4.53
C LYS A 7 44.25 -3.80 -5.40
N ARG A 8 44.17 -5.04 -5.88
CA ARG A 8 43.11 -5.52 -6.77
C ARG A 8 41.78 -5.50 -6.01
N LYS A 9 40.86 -4.60 -6.38
CA LYS A 9 39.53 -4.49 -5.76
C LYS A 9 38.78 -5.81 -5.91
N THR A 10 38.42 -6.43 -4.80
CA THR A 10 37.62 -7.66 -4.77
C THR A 10 36.14 -7.34 -5.02
N ARG A 11 35.31 -8.36 -5.30
CA ARG A 11 33.87 -8.17 -5.57
C ARG A 11 33.13 -7.46 -4.42
N SER A 12 33.62 -7.55 -3.19
CA SER A 12 33.06 -6.89 -1.99
C SER A 12 33.23 -5.37 -2.00
N ASP A 13 34.25 -4.85 -2.68
CA ASP A 13 34.54 -3.40 -2.70
C ASP A 13 33.70 -2.64 -3.74
N LYS A 14 32.92 -3.36 -4.56
CA LYS A 14 32.09 -2.76 -5.61
C LYS A 14 30.79 -2.25 -5.00
N PHE A 15 30.50 -0.98 -5.28
CA PHE A 15 29.24 -0.36 -4.90
C PHE A 15 28.05 -1.16 -5.47
N PRO A 16 27.04 -1.53 -4.65
CA PRO A 16 26.02 -2.49 -5.05
C PRO A 16 25.02 -1.93 -6.08
N LEU A 17 24.95 -0.60 -6.24
CA LEU A 17 24.09 0.11 -7.19
C LEU A 17 24.88 0.60 -8.40
N THR A 18 24.21 0.67 -9.55
CA THR A 18 24.77 1.22 -10.80
C THR A 18 24.28 2.64 -11.02
N LEU A 19 25.14 3.54 -11.48
CA LEU A 19 24.72 4.89 -11.87
C LEU A 19 24.10 4.86 -13.27
N HIS A 20 22.86 5.33 -13.40
CA HIS A 20 22.19 5.48 -14.69
C HIS A 20 22.65 6.76 -15.40
N LYS A 21 22.47 6.83 -16.73
CA LYS A 21 22.82 8.01 -17.54
C LYS A 21 22.13 9.30 -17.07
N THR A 22 20.96 9.16 -16.43
CA THR A 22 20.19 10.26 -15.83
C THR A 22 20.81 10.82 -14.54
N GLY A 23 21.91 10.24 -14.04
CA GLY A 23 22.56 10.66 -12.79
C GLY A 23 21.93 10.08 -11.52
N GLN A 24 20.99 9.15 -11.65
CA GLN A 24 20.37 8.45 -10.53
C GLN A 24 20.98 7.05 -10.33
N TYR A 25 21.17 6.64 -9.08
CA TYR A 25 21.56 5.28 -8.72
C TYR A 25 20.38 4.33 -8.83
N CYS A 26 20.60 3.20 -9.51
CA CYS A 26 19.58 2.19 -9.77
C CYS A 26 20.06 0.75 -9.51
N LYS A 27 19.11 -0.17 -9.36
CA LYS A 27 19.33 -1.62 -9.33
C LYS A 27 18.28 -2.33 -10.16
N LYS A 28 18.71 -3.30 -10.97
CA LYS A 28 17.80 -4.24 -11.63
C LYS A 28 17.47 -5.38 -10.68
N ILE A 29 16.20 -5.55 -10.34
CA ILE A 29 15.66 -6.58 -9.45
C ILE A 29 14.46 -7.22 -10.13
N LYS A 30 14.47 -8.56 -10.29
CA LYS A 30 13.38 -9.32 -10.94
C LYS A 30 12.91 -8.73 -12.28
N GLY A 31 13.86 -8.33 -13.13
CA GLY A 31 13.57 -7.79 -14.46
C GLY A 31 13.14 -6.31 -14.49
N LYS A 32 12.87 -5.69 -13.35
CA LYS A 32 12.50 -4.27 -13.24
C LYS A 32 13.65 -3.43 -12.71
N LEU A 33 13.72 -2.17 -13.15
CA LEU A 33 14.78 -1.24 -12.78
C LEU A 33 14.23 -0.27 -11.72
N TYR A 34 14.86 -0.22 -10.55
CA TYR A 34 14.46 0.61 -9.42
C TYR A 34 15.50 1.71 -9.20
N TYR A 35 15.04 2.95 -8.97
CA TYR A 35 15.89 4.12 -8.73
C TYR A 35 15.82 4.51 -7.26
N PHE A 36 16.98 4.85 -6.66
CA PHE A 36 17.09 5.13 -5.22
C PHE A 36 17.48 6.58 -4.91
N GLY A 37 17.89 7.36 -5.92
CA GLY A 37 18.23 8.77 -5.78
C GLY A 37 19.55 9.13 -6.45
N THR A 38 19.95 10.39 -6.33
CA THR A 38 21.19 10.94 -6.91
C THR A 38 22.40 10.78 -6.01
N ASP A 39 22.22 10.83 -4.67
CA ASP A 39 23.37 10.77 -3.76
C ASP A 39 23.72 9.34 -3.40
N LYS A 40 25.02 9.06 -3.38
CA LYS A 40 25.55 7.70 -3.21
C LYS A 40 25.13 7.08 -1.88
N GLN A 41 25.23 7.82 -0.78
CA GLN A 41 24.91 7.31 0.56
C GLN A 41 23.41 7.18 0.77
N THR A 42 22.62 8.18 0.35
CA THR A 42 21.15 8.16 0.49
C THR A 42 20.53 7.05 -0.34
N ALA A 43 21.05 6.83 -1.57
CA ALA A 43 20.64 5.72 -2.42
C ALA A 43 20.98 4.36 -1.82
N LEU A 44 22.16 4.20 -1.20
CA LEU A 44 22.54 2.96 -0.54
C LEU A 44 21.59 2.65 0.63
N ASN A 45 21.29 3.63 1.48
CA ASN A 45 20.38 3.45 2.61
C ASN A 45 18.98 3.07 2.13
N ARG A 46 18.43 3.79 1.16
CA ARG A 46 17.12 3.47 0.56
C ARG A 46 17.08 2.08 -0.06
N TYR A 47 18.17 1.66 -0.69
CA TYR A 47 18.30 0.30 -1.22
C TYR A 47 18.27 -0.74 -0.10
N LEU A 48 19.07 -0.56 0.96
CA LEU A 48 19.10 -1.49 2.09
C LEU A 48 17.73 -1.66 2.75
N GLU A 49 16.99 -0.55 2.93
CA GLU A 49 15.64 -0.56 3.49
C GLU A 49 14.63 -1.32 2.60
N GLN A 50 14.71 -1.14 1.29
CA GLN A 50 13.74 -1.72 0.35
C GLN A 50 14.15 -3.09 -0.18
N ALA A 51 15.43 -3.48 -0.05
CA ALA A 51 16.01 -4.67 -0.67
C ALA A 51 15.24 -5.93 -0.28
N ALA A 52 14.97 -6.15 1.01
CA ALA A 52 14.24 -7.33 1.48
C ALA A 52 12.86 -7.46 0.81
N TYR A 53 12.10 -6.36 0.72
CA TYR A 53 10.78 -6.33 0.09
C TYR A 53 10.86 -6.55 -1.43
N LEU A 54 11.76 -5.84 -2.11
CA LEU A 54 11.94 -5.91 -3.56
C LEU A 54 12.41 -7.31 -4.00
N HIS A 55 13.33 -7.93 -3.26
CA HIS A 55 13.77 -9.29 -3.51
C HIS A 55 12.69 -10.34 -3.18
N ALA A 56 11.85 -10.10 -2.17
CA ALA A 56 10.66 -10.91 -1.91
C ALA A 56 9.57 -10.73 -2.99
N GLY A 57 9.65 -9.72 -3.85
CA GLY A 57 8.62 -9.39 -4.85
C GLY A 57 7.42 -8.65 -4.28
N LYS A 58 7.51 -8.18 -3.03
CA LYS A 58 6.51 -7.30 -2.41
C LYS A 58 6.79 -5.86 -2.83
N ARG A 59 5.75 -5.08 -3.09
CA ARG A 59 5.93 -3.63 -3.31
C ARG A 59 6.36 -3.01 -1.97
N PRO A 60 7.42 -2.18 -1.93
CA PRO A 60 7.75 -1.44 -0.72
C PRO A 60 6.54 -0.60 -0.36
N THR A 61 5.95 -0.87 0.80
CA THR A 61 4.89 -0.01 1.33
C THR A 61 5.53 1.36 1.57
N PRO A 62 4.88 2.47 1.15
CA PRO A 62 5.36 3.78 1.56
C PRO A 62 5.45 3.75 3.08
N LYS A 63 6.61 4.11 3.63
CA LYS A 63 6.77 4.33 5.06
C LYS A 63 5.72 5.38 5.42
N SER A 64 4.58 4.94 5.96
CA SER A 64 3.63 5.83 6.61
C SER A 64 4.42 6.48 7.73
N THR A 65 4.90 7.69 7.48
CA THR A 65 5.45 8.58 8.49
C THR A 65 4.48 8.54 9.67
N GLY A 66 5.01 8.10 10.81
CA GLY A 66 4.24 7.59 11.94
C GLY A 66 3.12 8.52 12.41
N HIS A 67 2.12 7.89 13.03
CA HIS A 67 0.91 8.42 13.65
C HIS A 67 -0.38 8.54 12.82
N ASN A 68 -0.33 8.70 11.50
CA ASN A 68 -1.57 8.89 10.73
C ASN A 68 -1.92 7.66 9.89
N LEU A 69 -2.64 6.71 10.49
CA LEU A 69 -3.25 5.61 9.78
C LEU A 69 -4.41 6.14 8.93
N SER A 70 -4.30 6.07 7.60
CA SER A 70 -5.39 6.45 6.70
C SER A 70 -6.54 5.44 6.79
N ILE A 71 -7.78 5.89 6.57
CA ILE A 71 -8.98 5.04 6.55
C ILE A 71 -8.85 3.94 5.48
N LYS A 72 -8.37 4.27 4.28
CA LYS A 72 -8.17 3.26 3.22
C LYS A 72 -7.25 2.13 3.67
N THR A 73 -6.14 2.49 4.32
CA THR A 73 -5.19 1.49 4.83
C THR A 73 -5.81 0.65 5.94
N LEU A 74 -6.56 1.26 6.87
CA LEU A 74 -7.28 0.51 7.91
C LEU A 74 -8.30 -0.48 7.31
N CYS A 75 -9.10 -0.03 6.35
CA CYS A 75 -10.10 -0.89 5.69
C CYS A 75 -9.44 -2.04 4.92
N ASN A 76 -8.33 -1.79 4.23
CA ASN A 76 -7.58 -2.85 3.55
C ASN A 76 -7.03 -3.88 4.54
N LEU A 77 -6.41 -3.44 5.65
CA LEU A 77 -5.90 -4.34 6.69
C LEU A 77 -7.00 -5.22 7.29
N TYR A 78 -8.20 -4.65 7.48
CA TYR A 78 -9.35 -5.41 7.92
C TYR A 78 -9.78 -6.45 6.87
N LEU A 79 -9.87 -6.06 5.59
CA LEU A 79 -10.27 -6.97 4.51
C LEU A 79 -9.26 -8.10 4.30
N ASP A 80 -7.96 -7.83 4.39
CA ASP A 80 -6.91 -8.87 4.32
C ASP A 80 -7.08 -9.93 5.43
N ASN A 81 -7.46 -9.51 6.63
CA ASN A 81 -7.79 -10.42 7.74
C ASN A 81 -9.07 -11.22 7.43
N GLN A 82 -10.11 -10.56 6.93
CA GLN A 82 -11.35 -11.24 6.56
C GLN A 82 -11.15 -12.25 5.42
N GLU A 83 -10.29 -11.97 4.45
CA GLU A 83 -9.91 -12.92 3.38
C GLU A 83 -9.25 -14.16 3.97
N SER A 84 -8.34 -13.98 4.93
CA SER A 84 -7.67 -15.09 5.63
C SER A 84 -8.68 -15.97 6.38
N ARG A 85 -9.64 -15.34 7.07
CA ARG A 85 -10.72 -16.05 7.77
C ARG A 85 -11.67 -16.77 6.81
N SER A 86 -11.93 -16.19 5.65
CA SER A 86 -12.76 -16.82 4.62
C SER A 86 -12.05 -18.02 4.01
N ALA A 87 -10.73 -17.96 3.85
CA ALA A 87 -9.94 -19.07 3.32
C ALA A 87 -9.94 -20.29 4.25
N ILE A 88 -10.02 -20.08 5.56
CA ILE A 88 -10.10 -21.14 6.58
C ILE A 88 -11.56 -21.59 6.84
N GLY A 89 -12.54 -20.93 6.20
CA GLY A 89 -13.95 -21.29 6.30
C GLY A 89 -14.67 -20.74 7.54
N GLU A 90 -14.04 -19.85 8.31
CA GLU A 90 -14.69 -19.20 9.46
C GLU A 90 -15.80 -18.24 9.03
N ILE A 91 -15.66 -17.63 7.84
CA ILE A 91 -16.66 -16.74 7.26
C ILE A 91 -16.99 -17.18 5.84
N LYS A 92 -18.24 -16.95 5.44
CA LYS A 92 -18.68 -17.22 4.07
C LYS A 92 -18.14 -16.15 3.13
N LEU A 93 -17.74 -16.53 1.91
CA LEU A 93 -17.27 -15.60 0.88
C LEU A 93 -18.29 -14.48 0.58
N ARG A 94 -19.59 -14.81 0.61
CA ARG A 94 -20.67 -13.82 0.47
C ARG A 94 -20.62 -12.74 1.54
N HIS A 95 -20.30 -13.11 2.78
CA HIS A 95 -20.21 -12.15 3.89
C HIS A 95 -19.04 -11.19 3.68
N LEU A 96 -17.90 -11.69 3.22
CA LEU A 96 -16.74 -10.87 2.86
C LEU A 96 -17.07 -9.88 1.74
N TYR A 97 -17.83 -10.34 0.73
CA TYR A 97 -18.28 -9.48 -0.37
C TYR A 97 -19.15 -8.32 0.14
N ASP A 98 -20.13 -8.62 0.99
CA ASP A 98 -21.00 -7.61 1.60
C ASP A 98 -20.19 -6.59 2.42
N GLN A 99 -19.24 -7.08 3.23
CA GLN A 99 -18.32 -6.22 4.01
C GLN A 99 -17.49 -5.32 3.10
N THR A 100 -16.96 -5.85 2.00
CA THR A 100 -16.16 -5.10 1.03
C THR A 100 -16.97 -3.96 0.42
N SER A 101 -18.21 -4.23 0.01
CA SER A 101 -19.11 -3.21 -0.54
C SER A 101 -19.41 -2.11 0.49
N LEU A 102 -19.70 -2.49 1.73
CA LEU A 102 -20.01 -1.54 2.80
C LEU A 102 -18.81 -0.65 3.15
N LEU A 103 -17.62 -1.23 3.24
CA LEU A 103 -16.40 -0.48 3.53
C LEU A 103 -16.03 0.44 2.37
N ARG A 104 -16.25 0.03 1.12
CA ARG A 104 -16.04 0.89 -0.04
C ARG A 104 -16.94 2.12 0.01
N ASP A 105 -18.23 1.94 0.26
CA ASP A 105 -19.19 3.06 0.40
C ASP A 105 -18.79 4.01 1.51
N PHE A 106 -18.35 3.46 2.65
CA PHE A 106 -17.87 4.23 3.80
C PHE A 106 -16.61 5.05 3.47
N VAL A 107 -15.61 4.43 2.85
CA VAL A 107 -14.36 5.08 2.44
C VAL A 107 -14.62 6.18 1.41
N MET A 108 -15.52 5.95 0.45
CA MET A 108 -15.91 6.97 -0.52
C MET A 108 -16.66 8.14 0.11
N PHE A 109 -17.40 7.91 1.21
CA PHE A 109 -18.10 8.99 1.91
C PHE A 109 -17.16 9.87 2.73
N ILE A 110 -16.22 9.28 3.48
CA ILE A 110 -15.34 10.04 4.39
C ILE A 110 -14.12 10.64 3.68
N SER A 111 -13.59 9.95 2.66
CA SER A 111 -12.32 10.17 1.95
C SER A 111 -11.26 9.10 2.28
N PRO A 112 -10.61 8.49 1.26
CA PRO A 112 -9.64 7.42 1.45
C PRO A 112 -8.35 7.85 2.17
N ASN A 113 -7.92 9.09 1.97
CA ASN A 113 -6.63 9.58 2.48
C ASN A 113 -6.76 10.29 3.83
N ARG A 114 -7.98 10.39 4.39
CA ARG A 114 -8.21 10.99 5.70
C ARG A 114 -7.61 10.11 6.79
N SER A 115 -7.04 10.72 7.83
CA SER A 115 -6.53 10.00 8.99
C SER A 115 -7.69 9.46 9.82
N VAL A 116 -7.52 8.28 10.43
CA VAL A 116 -8.49 7.69 11.36
C VAL A 116 -8.70 8.58 12.58
N SER A 117 -7.64 9.26 13.04
CA SER A 117 -7.70 10.19 14.18
C SER A 117 -8.53 11.44 13.90
N ASP A 118 -8.71 11.79 12.62
CA ASP A 118 -9.47 12.99 12.20
C ASP A 118 -10.96 12.70 12.02
N ILE A 119 -11.41 11.45 12.20
CA ILE A 119 -12.83 11.09 12.06
C ILE A 119 -13.57 11.59 13.29
N SER A 120 -14.53 12.46 13.07
CA SER A 120 -15.38 13.00 14.12
C SER A 120 -16.69 12.23 14.24
N THR A 121 -17.40 12.41 15.35
CA THR A 121 -18.73 11.81 15.54
C THR A 121 -19.75 12.33 14.53
N ILE A 122 -19.63 13.58 14.06
CA ILE A 122 -20.53 14.16 13.07
C ILE A 122 -20.38 13.48 11.70
N ASP A 123 -19.19 13.06 11.31
CA ASP A 123 -18.96 12.29 10.08
C ASP A 123 -19.74 10.97 10.09
N ILE A 124 -19.70 10.26 11.22
CA ILE A 124 -20.39 8.98 11.41
C ILE A 124 -21.92 9.19 11.37
N GLN A 125 -22.41 10.24 12.03
CA GLN A 125 -23.85 10.58 12.00
C GLN A 125 -24.31 10.92 10.58
N ASN A 126 -23.51 11.68 9.83
CA ASN A 126 -23.83 12.04 8.44
C ASN A 126 -23.85 10.80 7.54
N TYR A 127 -22.91 9.86 7.73
CA TYR A 127 -22.92 8.59 7.02
C TYR A 127 -24.20 7.79 7.30
N ARG A 128 -24.62 7.69 8.56
CA ARG A 128 -25.87 7.00 8.94
C ARG A 128 -27.10 7.66 8.32
N LYS A 129 -27.20 8.99 8.34
CA LYS A 129 -28.29 9.73 7.68
C LYS A 129 -28.33 9.46 6.18
N LYS A 130 -27.18 9.49 5.51
CA LYS A 130 -27.07 9.15 4.07
C LYS A 130 -27.56 7.73 3.79
N ARG A 131 -27.12 6.75 4.59
CA ARG A 131 -27.55 5.34 4.44
C ARG A 131 -29.06 5.17 4.67
N ALA A 132 -29.63 5.84 5.66
CA ALA A 132 -31.08 5.82 5.91
C ALA A 132 -31.86 6.43 4.74
N GLN A 133 -31.42 7.58 4.22
CA GLN A 133 -32.05 8.21 3.06
C GLN A 133 -32.00 7.34 1.80
N LEU A 134 -30.85 6.70 1.55
CA LEU A 134 -30.70 5.78 0.44
C LEU A 134 -31.59 4.54 0.56
N ALA A 135 -31.82 4.04 1.78
CA ALA A 135 -32.74 2.93 2.04
C ALA A 135 -34.21 3.32 1.77
N LEU A 136 -34.59 4.58 2.02
CA LEU A 136 -35.92 5.11 1.70
C LEU A 136 -36.11 5.33 0.19
N ARG A 137 -35.07 5.78 -0.51
CA ARG A 137 -35.13 6.12 -1.93
C ARG A 137 -35.05 4.88 -2.84
N TYR A 138 -34.37 3.83 -2.40
CA TYR A 138 -34.23 2.58 -3.13
C TYR A 138 -34.54 1.40 -2.19
N PRO A 139 -35.82 1.04 -2.03
CA PRO A 139 -36.18 -0.16 -1.28
C PRO A 139 -35.48 -1.37 -1.92
N ILE A 140 -35.06 -2.29 -1.05
CA ILE A 140 -34.12 -3.43 -1.17
C ILE A 140 -34.09 -4.20 -2.52
N ALA A 141 -35.12 -4.10 -3.36
CA ALA A 141 -35.20 -4.75 -4.67
C ALA A 141 -34.13 -4.28 -5.69
N LEU A 142 -33.58 -3.07 -5.58
CA LEU A 142 -32.62 -2.53 -6.58
C LEU A 142 -31.14 -2.64 -6.17
N TYR A 143 -30.83 -2.92 -4.91
CA TYR A 143 -29.43 -3.01 -4.45
C TYR A 143 -28.68 -4.24 -5.00
N CYS A 144 -29.40 -5.27 -5.45
CA CYS A 144 -28.77 -6.44 -6.08
C CYS A 144 -28.28 -6.19 -7.52
N CYS A 145 -28.69 -5.09 -8.17
CA CYS A 145 -28.38 -4.86 -9.59
C CYS A 145 -27.13 -4.01 -9.82
N TRP A 146 -26.68 -3.23 -8.82
CA TRP A 146 -25.57 -2.27 -9.00
C TRP A 146 -24.18 -2.80 -8.60
N THR A 147 -24.07 -4.10 -8.30
CA THR A 147 -22.83 -4.74 -7.88
C THR A 147 -22.19 -5.64 -8.97
N LYS A 148 -22.74 -5.60 -10.20
CA LYS A 148 -22.17 -6.25 -11.39
C LYS A 148 -21.67 -5.23 -12.42
N SER A 149 -20.59 -4.52 -12.09
CA SER A 149 -19.68 -3.95 -13.09
C SER A 149 -18.33 -3.70 -12.42
N LEU A 150 -17.48 -4.70 -12.55
CA LEU A 150 -16.04 -4.55 -12.61
C LEU A 150 -15.67 -4.34 -14.08
#